data_AF-A0A158PAN5-F1
#
_entry.id   AF-A0A158PAN5-F1
#
_cell.length_a   1.000
_cell.length_b   1.000
_cell.length_c   1.000
_cell.angle_alpha   90.00
_cell.angle_beta   90.00
_cell.angle_gamma   90.00
#
_symmetry.space_group_name_H-M   'P 1'
#
loop_
_entity.id
_entity.type
_entity.pdbx_description
1 polymer ?
#
loop_
_entity_poly.entity_id
_entity_poly.type
_entity_poly.pdbx_seq_one_letter_code
_entity_poly.pdbx_strand_id
1 'polypeptide(L)'
;CPPGTFCDQRFGPCKRPPCRPILLCVPDKFNGCAGISCPTGQICIARSRPCIGRSCKKYPSCVKPGTCDALVCLPSQKCVADPTPKCITDIPTVSNVIGNATLASGT
;
A
#
# COMPACT_ATOMS: atom_id res chain seq x y z
N CYS A 1 -9.84 4.56 -16.16
CA CYS A 1 -11.10 4.59 -15.41
C CYS A 1 -11.53 6.03 -15.23
N PRO A 2 -12.84 6.35 -15.33
CA PRO A 2 -13.33 7.71 -15.12
C PRO A 2 -13.06 8.18 -13.66
N PRO A 3 -13.05 9.49 -13.40
CA PRO A 3 -12.93 10.02 -12.04
C PRO A 3 -13.96 9.40 -11.08
N GLY A 4 -13.55 9.15 -9.83
CA GLY A 4 -14.39 8.49 -8.81
C GLY A 4 -14.45 6.96 -8.92
N THR A 5 -13.61 6.36 -9.78
CA THR A 5 -13.48 4.91 -9.91
C THR A 5 -12.02 4.48 -9.96
N PHE A 6 -11.72 3.27 -9.46
CA PHE A 6 -10.41 2.62 -9.55
C PHE A 6 -10.46 1.42 -10.50
N CYS A 7 -9.31 1.10 -11.09
CA CYS A 7 -9.17 -0.10 -11.92
C CYS A 7 -9.00 -1.33 -11.03
N ASP A 8 -9.83 -2.34 -11.24
CA ASP A 8 -9.73 -3.63 -10.59
C ASP A 8 -9.68 -4.77 -11.60
N GLN A 9 -9.01 -5.85 -11.23
CA GLN A 9 -8.88 -7.05 -12.03
C GLN A 9 -9.73 -8.15 -11.40
N ARG A 10 -10.66 -8.71 -12.17
CA ARG A 10 -11.47 -9.85 -11.77
C ARG A 10 -11.20 -11.05 -12.66
N PHE A 11 -11.09 -12.21 -12.05
CA PHE A 11 -11.08 -13.48 -12.77
C PHE A 11 -12.50 -14.02 -12.77
N GLY A 12 -13.15 -13.94 -13.94
CA GLY A 12 -14.47 -14.53 -14.13
C GLY A 12 -14.41 -16.06 -14.26
N PRO A 13 -15.55 -16.76 -14.16
CA PRO A 13 -15.60 -18.19 -14.45
C PRO A 13 -15.19 -18.43 -15.91
N CYS A 14 -14.23 -19.33 -16.15
CA CYS A 14 -13.81 -19.71 -17.50
C CYS A 14 -13.76 -21.23 -17.64
N LYS A 15 -14.03 -21.73 -18.85
CA LYS A 15 -14.06 -23.18 -19.12
C LYS A 15 -12.67 -23.84 -19.11
N ARG A 16 -11.60 -23.10 -19.40
CA ARG A 16 -10.22 -23.59 -19.41
C ARG A 16 -9.26 -22.54 -18.83
N PRO A 17 -8.54 -22.84 -17.73
CA PRO A 17 -7.53 -21.94 -17.17
C PRO A 17 -6.25 -21.90 -18.04
N PRO A 18 -5.43 -20.81 -17.97
CA PRO A 18 -5.63 -19.63 -17.13
C PRO A 18 -6.71 -18.69 -17.70
N CYS A 19 -7.62 -18.24 -16.82
CA CYS A 19 -8.67 -17.32 -17.22
C CYS A 19 -8.07 -15.96 -17.59
N ARG A 20 -8.53 -15.38 -18.70
CA ARG A 20 -8.17 -14.01 -19.04
C ARG A 20 -8.78 -13.06 -18.00
N PRO A 21 -7.97 -12.14 -17.44
CA PRO A 21 -8.49 -11.19 -16.47
C PRO A 21 -9.43 -10.19 -17.14
N ILE A 22 -10.50 -9.83 -16.44
CA ILE A 22 -11.42 -8.77 -16.82
C ILE A 22 -11.03 -7.52 -16.05
N LEU A 23 -10.69 -6.46 -16.76
CA LEU A 23 -10.43 -5.15 -16.17
C LEU A 23 -11.76 -4.40 -16.03
N LEU A 24 -12.05 -3.92 -14.83
CA LEU A 24 -13.28 -3.19 -14.53
C LEU A 24 -12.96 -1.90 -13.78
N CYS A 25 -13.74 -0.86 -14.04
CA CYS A 25 -13.73 0.35 -13.23
C CYS A 25 -14.77 0.23 -12.11
N VAL A 26 -14.31 0.22 -10.87
CA VAL A 26 -15.14 0.06 -9.67
C VAL A 26 -15.23 1.39 -8.92
N PRO A 27 -16.39 1.81 -8.39
CA PRO A 27 -16.51 3.04 -7.62
C PRO A 27 -15.56 3.10 -6.42
N ASP A 28 -14.93 4.27 -6.20
CA ASP A 28 -13.94 4.47 -5.14
C ASP A 28 -14.50 4.23 -3.72
N LYS A 29 -15.82 4.33 -3.54
CA LYS A 29 -16.51 4.00 -2.28
C LYS A 29 -16.35 2.53 -1.86
N PHE A 30 -15.99 1.64 -2.78
CA PHE A 30 -15.74 0.23 -2.52
C PHE A 30 -14.25 -0.10 -2.42
N ASN A 31 -13.38 0.90 -2.48
CA ASN A 31 -11.94 0.70 -2.49
C ASN A 31 -11.40 0.55 -1.04
N GLY A 32 -10.44 -0.36 -0.82
CA GLY A 32 -9.85 -0.59 0.49
C GLY A 32 -10.79 -1.31 1.46
N CYS A 33 -11.05 -0.70 2.62
CA CYS A 33 -11.75 -1.33 3.76
C CYS A 33 -13.28 -1.29 3.69
N ALA A 34 -13.85 -0.78 2.61
CA ALA A 34 -15.29 -0.72 2.43
C ALA A 34 -15.91 -2.14 2.44
N GLY A 35 -16.77 -2.42 3.42
CA GLY A 35 -17.42 -3.72 3.58
C GLY A 35 -16.52 -4.83 4.15
N ILE A 36 -15.31 -4.51 4.62
CA ILE A 36 -14.43 -5.47 5.30
C ILE A 36 -14.66 -5.37 6.80
N SER A 37 -15.06 -6.50 7.40
CA SER A 37 -15.13 -6.66 8.85
C SER A 37 -13.93 -7.48 9.32
N CYS A 38 -13.15 -6.92 10.24
CA CYS A 38 -11.97 -7.58 10.78
C CYS A 38 -12.32 -8.40 12.04
N PRO A 39 -11.51 -9.43 12.37
CA PRO A 39 -11.66 -10.17 13.62
C PRO A 39 -11.59 -9.26 14.86
N THR A 40 -12.15 -9.72 15.98
CA THR A 40 -12.12 -9.00 17.26
C THR A 40 -10.71 -8.57 17.63
N GLY A 41 -10.56 -7.30 18.01
CA GLY A 41 -9.27 -6.72 18.40
C GLY A 41 -8.37 -6.31 17.22
N GLN A 42 -8.87 -6.33 15.98
CA GLN A 42 -8.18 -5.82 14.80
C GLN A 42 -8.97 -4.69 14.14
N ILE A 43 -8.26 -3.83 13.41
CA ILE A 43 -8.82 -2.76 12.59
C ILE A 43 -8.46 -2.98 11.13
N CYS A 44 -9.34 -2.54 10.23
CA CYS A 44 -9.04 -2.56 8.80
C CYS A 44 -8.25 -1.32 8.41
N ILE A 45 -7.15 -1.52 7.68
CA ILE A 45 -6.38 -0.46 7.03
C ILE A 45 -6.36 -0.69 5.52
N ALA A 46 -6.33 0.39 4.76
CA ALA A 46 -6.30 0.34 3.31
C ALA A 46 -4.92 0.80 2.80
N ARG A 47 -4.12 -0.13 2.26
CA ARG A 47 -2.78 0.18 1.74
C ARG A 47 -2.82 0.31 0.21
N SER A 48 -2.35 1.44 -0.31
CA SER A 48 -2.15 1.60 -1.76
C SER A 48 -0.82 0.99 -2.18
N ARG A 49 -0.81 0.17 -3.23
CA ARG A 49 0.42 -0.11 -3.96
C ARG A 49 0.69 1.06 -4.92
N PRO A 50 1.96 1.45 -5.14
CA PRO A 50 2.29 2.45 -6.15
C PRO A 50 1.65 2.08 -7.49
N CYS A 51 0.94 3.03 -8.08
CA CYS A 51 0.31 2.85 -9.38
C CYS A 51 0.31 4.19 -10.14
N ILE A 52 0.23 4.13 -11.47
CA ILE A 52 0.28 5.32 -12.35
C ILE A 52 -1.06 6.08 -12.33
N GLY A 53 -2.16 5.42 -11.96
CA GLY A 53 -3.49 6.01 -11.95
C GLY A 53 -3.75 6.92 -10.75
N ARG A 54 -4.59 7.96 -10.95
CA ARG A 54 -5.03 8.87 -9.87
C ARG A 54 -5.78 8.14 -8.74
N SER A 55 -6.59 7.14 -9.08
CA SER A 55 -7.30 6.27 -8.12
C SER A 55 -6.70 4.87 -8.15
N CYS A 56 -5.66 4.66 -7.33
CA CYS A 56 -5.06 3.34 -7.16
C CYS A 56 -5.97 2.39 -6.36
N LYS A 57 -5.98 1.11 -6.74
CA LYS A 57 -6.57 0.07 -5.90
C LYS A 57 -5.86 0.04 -4.54
N LYS A 58 -6.64 0.14 -3.47
CA LYS A 58 -6.22 -0.02 -2.09
C LYS A 58 -6.55 -1.44 -1.65
N TYR A 59 -5.58 -2.09 -1.04
CA TYR A 59 -5.72 -3.44 -0.52
C TYR A 59 -6.06 -3.37 0.97
N PRO A 60 -7.22 -3.92 1.39
CA PRO A 60 -7.54 -4.00 2.80
C PRO A 60 -6.64 -5.00 3.51
N SER A 61 -6.27 -4.68 4.75
CA SER A 61 -5.56 -5.58 5.66
C SER A 61 -6.13 -5.39 7.06
N CYS A 62 -6.30 -6.49 7.81
CA CYS A 62 -6.68 -6.43 9.21
C CYS A 62 -5.41 -6.46 10.07
N VAL A 63 -5.28 -5.49 10.98
CA VAL A 63 -4.07 -5.32 11.78
C VAL A 63 -4.42 -5.01 13.23
N LYS A 64 -3.47 -5.29 14.14
CA LYS A 64 -3.65 -4.94 15.55
C LYS A 64 -3.50 -3.43 15.74
N PRO A 65 -4.43 -2.76 16.43
CA PRO A 65 -4.29 -1.36 16.77
C PRO A 65 -3.04 -1.16 17.66
N GLY A 66 -2.46 0.03 17.65
CA GLY A 66 -1.26 0.34 18.45
C GLY A 66 0.04 -0.25 17.90
N THR A 67 0.06 -0.75 16.66
CA THR A 67 1.28 -1.17 15.96
C THR A 67 1.60 -0.23 14.79
N CYS A 68 2.84 -0.24 14.31
CA CYS A 68 3.19 0.48 13.09
C CYS A 68 2.40 0.00 11.87
N ASP A 69 1.95 -1.25 11.88
CA ASP A 69 1.10 -1.76 10.82
C ASP A 69 -0.23 -1.01 10.72
N ALA A 70 -0.75 -0.50 11.84
CA ALA A 70 -1.98 0.30 11.90
C ALA A 70 -1.84 1.73 11.35
N LEU A 71 -0.63 2.16 10.99
CA LEU A 71 -0.38 3.52 10.50
C LEU A 71 -0.04 3.52 9.01
N VAL A 72 -0.57 4.52 8.30
CA VAL A 72 -0.19 4.83 6.93
C VAL A 72 0.60 6.14 6.95
N CYS A 73 1.93 6.03 6.94
CA CYS A 73 2.82 7.17 6.92
C CYS A 73 2.95 7.75 5.51
N LEU A 74 3.31 9.04 5.41
CA LEU A 74 3.67 9.65 4.13
C LEU A 74 4.96 8.98 3.58
N PRO A 75 5.21 9.05 2.26
CA PRO A 75 6.40 8.45 1.65
C PRO A 75 7.74 8.92 2.24
N SER A 76 7.79 10.13 2.80
CA SER A 76 8.97 10.72 3.46
C SER A 76 9.05 10.41 4.96
N GLN A 77 8.18 9.54 5.46
CA GLN A 77 8.10 9.21 6.87
C GLN A 77 8.31 7.71 7.09
N LYS A 78 8.92 7.37 8.22
CA LYS A 78 8.99 5.99 8.73
C LYS A 78 8.16 5.89 9.99
N CYS A 79 7.54 4.73 10.19
CA CYS A 79 6.92 4.46 11.47
C CYS A 79 7.97 4.00 12.48
N VAL A 80 7.97 4.60 13.66
CA VAL A 80 8.77 4.17 14.80
C VAL A 80 7.82 3.85 15.95
N ALA A 81 8.02 2.68 16.57
CA ALA A 81 7.27 2.23 17.71
C ALA A 81 8.08 2.47 19.00
N ASP A 82 8.02 3.69 19.55
CA ASP A 82 8.57 4.00 20.88
C ASP A 82 7.97 5.30 21.46
N PRO A 83 7.26 5.29 22.60
CA PRO A 83 6.56 4.18 23.26
C PRO A 83 5.22 3.83 22.57
N THR A 84 4.81 4.64 21.59
CA THR A 84 3.59 4.46 20.78
C THR A 84 3.95 4.64 19.32
N PRO A 85 3.32 3.89 18.38
CA PRO A 85 3.66 3.99 16.98
C PRO A 85 3.34 5.39 16.45
N LYS A 86 4.33 6.03 15.83
CA LYS A 86 4.21 7.36 15.22
C LYS A 86 4.98 7.41 13.91
N CYS A 87 4.42 8.14 12.94
CA CYS A 87 5.13 8.46 11.71
C CYS A 87 6.08 9.63 11.98
N ILE A 88 7.39 9.39 11.88
CA ILE A 88 8.42 10.41 12.00
C ILE A 88 9.03 10.68 10.64
N THR A 89 9.47 11.91 10.40
CA THR A 89 10.18 12.28 9.18
C THR A 89 11.49 11.49 9.09
N ASP A 90 11.65 10.73 8.01
CA ASP A 90 12.89 10.03 7.72
C ASP A 90 13.82 11.01 7.00
N ILE A 91 14.57 11.79 7.78
CA ILE A 91 15.65 12.61 7.21
C ILE A 91 16.83 11.67 7.01
N PRO A 92 17.21 11.32 5.77
CA PRO A 92 18.43 10.56 5.55
C PRO A 92 19.60 11.37 6.09
N THR A 93 20.15 10.96 7.22
CA THR A 93 21.44 11.46 7.68
C THR A 93 22.50 10.99 6.69
N VAL A 94 23.55 11.78 6.49
CA VAL A 94 24.61 11.53 5.49
C VAL A 94 25.21 10.12 5.61
N SER A 95 25.22 9.54 6.82
CA SER A 95 25.65 8.16 7.09
C SER A 95 24.79 7.06 6.45
N ASN A 96 23.51 7.33 6.16
CA ASN A 96 22.58 6.39 5.53
C ASN A 96 22.53 6.49 3.99
N VAL A 97 23.18 7.51 3.40
CA VAL A 97 23.28 7.68 1.93
C VAL A 97 24.54 7.01 1.38
N ILE A 98 25.57 6.82 2.22
CA ILE A 98 26.81 6.13 1.83
C ILE A 98 26.63 4.62 2.00
N GLY A 99 25.73 4.04 1.21
CA GLY A 99 25.76 2.61 0.91
C GLY A 99 26.71 2.38 -0.27
N ASN A 100 27.87 1.76 -0.02
CA ASN A 100 28.77 1.10 -1.00
C ASN A 100 28.81 1.63 -2.45
N ALA A 101 28.94 2.95 -2.65
CA ALA A 101 29.34 3.47 -3.95
C ALA A 101 30.87 3.41 -4.05
N THR A 102 31.41 2.27 -4.46
CA THR A 102 32.78 2.22 -5.01
C THR A 102 32.79 3.02 -6.30
N LEU A 103 33.36 4.22 -6.23
CA LEU A 103 33.78 4.97 -7.41
C LEU A 103 34.84 4.12 -8.12
N ALA A 104 34.48 3.53 -9.27
CA ALA A 104 35.48 3.01 -10.19
C ALA A 104 36.24 4.22 -10.75
N SER A 105 37.37 4.56 -10.13
CA SER A 105 38.37 5.43 -10.74
C SER A 105 38.90 4.72 -11.99
N GLY A 106 38.49 5.20 -13.16
CA GLY A 106 39.13 4.85 -14.42
C GLY A 106 40.55 5.44 -14.43
N THR A 107 41.54 4.56 -14.51
CA THR A 107 42.91 4.87 -14.94
C THR A 107 43.06 4.50 -16.41
#